data_AF-A0A0W0U3W5-F1
#
_entry.id   AF-A0A0W0U3W5-F1
#
_cell.length_a   1.000
_cell.length_b   1.000
_cell.length_c   1.000
_cell.angle_alpha   90.00
_cell.angle_beta   90.00
_cell.angle_gamma   90.00
#
_symmetry.space_group_name_H-M   'P 1'
#
loop_
_entity.id
_entity.type
_entity.pdbx_description
1 polymer ?
#
loop_
_entity_poly.entity_id
_entity_poly.type
_entity_poly.pdbx_seq_one_letter_code
_entity_poly.pdbx_strand_id
1 'polypeptide(L)'
;MYTFNSIISLIFNYLMRNLKKIHYKGYDEKKRHIIIYNRLSRSYTFLNLSEIVYDSFIISNISSASASIIGYHYGLHYNEMNMANKANFHGFSLNTKGNYDYYLLSMNRNKNVNIGSISNCFNALNVNPCEIICRKELIEQFHPIQACFIGMLAGIKTSKAG
;
A
#
# COMPACT_ATOMS: atom_id res chain seq x y z
N MET A 1 -2.91 -20.38 25.36
CA MET A 1 -4.33 -20.05 25.66
C MET A 1 -4.59 -18.67 25.05
N TYR A 2 -5.40 -18.58 23.99
CA TYR A 2 -5.69 -17.29 23.34
C TYR A 2 -6.60 -16.46 24.25
N THR A 3 -6.32 -15.17 24.40
CA THR A 3 -7.23 -14.29 25.16
C THR A 3 -8.48 -14.03 24.32
N PHE A 4 -9.59 -13.71 24.99
CA PHE A 4 -10.87 -13.40 24.32
C PHE A 4 -10.70 -12.30 23.24
N ASN A 5 -9.86 -11.30 23.51
CA ASN A 5 -9.49 -10.26 22.55
C ASN A 5 -8.72 -10.80 21.33
N SER A 6 -7.85 -11.80 21.52
CA SER A 6 -7.15 -12.47 20.41
C SER A 6 -8.13 -13.19 19.50
N ILE A 7 -9.18 -13.82 20.06
CA ILE A 7 -10.21 -14.54 19.30
C ILE A 7 -11.10 -13.57 18.53
N ILE A 8 -11.54 -12.47 19.14
CA ILE A 8 -12.30 -11.43 18.45
C ILE A 8 -11.49 -10.82 17.31
N SER A 9 -10.21 -10.51 17.54
CA SER A 9 -9.33 -10.01 16.49
C SER A 9 -9.17 -11.03 15.36
N LEU A 10 -9.07 -12.32 15.67
CA LEU A 10 -9.00 -13.39 14.67
C LEU A 10 -10.28 -13.50 13.84
N ILE A 11 -11.45 -13.44 14.49
CA ILE A 11 -12.77 -13.50 13.84
C ILE A 11 -13.00 -12.24 13.01
N PHE A 12 -12.64 -11.06 13.53
CA PHE A 12 -12.69 -9.81 12.80
C PHE A 12 -11.80 -9.85 11.56
N ASN A 13 -10.55 -10.30 11.70
CA ASN A 13 -9.64 -10.49 10.57
C ASN A 13 -10.20 -11.52 9.58
N TYR A 14 -10.81 -12.61 10.03
CA TYR A 14 -11.44 -13.61 9.16
C TYR A 14 -12.66 -13.07 8.39
N LEU A 15 -13.53 -12.31 9.05
CA LEU A 15 -14.69 -11.66 8.43
C LEU A 15 -14.27 -10.60 7.44
N MET A 16 -13.23 -9.84 7.76
CA MET A 16 -12.69 -8.81 6.89
C MET A 16 -11.93 -9.43 5.70
N ARG A 17 -11.26 -10.59 5.87
CA ARG A 17 -10.57 -11.35 4.77
C ARG A 17 -11.49 -11.78 3.64
N ASN A 18 -12.77 -12.02 3.93
CA ASN A 18 -13.71 -12.58 2.97
C ASN A 18 -14.59 -11.53 2.27
N LEU A 19 -14.35 -10.24 2.50
CA LEU A 19 -15.22 -9.18 2.00
C LEU A 19 -14.39 -7.96 1.57
N LYS A 20 -14.16 -7.81 0.25
CA LYS A 20 -13.71 -6.54 -0.36
C LYS A 20 -14.69 -5.42 -0.01
N LYS A 21 -14.50 -4.74 1.11
CA LYS A 21 -15.47 -3.80 1.70
C LYS A 21 -14.84 -2.52 2.27
N ILE A 22 -13.54 -2.35 2.08
CA ILE A 22 -12.81 -1.17 2.53
C ILE A 22 -12.68 -0.21 1.33
N HIS A 23 -13.17 1.02 1.48
CA HIS A 23 -13.05 2.05 0.46
C HIS A 23 -12.23 3.23 0.99
N TYR A 24 -11.16 3.57 0.27
CA TYR A 24 -10.49 4.85 0.46
C TYR A 24 -11.45 5.99 0.11
N LYS A 25 -11.52 7.01 0.99
CA LYS A 25 -12.38 8.18 0.81
C LYS A 25 -11.61 9.48 0.71
N GLY A 26 -10.40 9.53 1.27
CA GLY A 26 -9.58 10.72 1.18
C GLY A 26 -8.43 10.70 2.17
N TYR A 27 -7.68 11.79 2.14
CA TYR A 27 -6.56 12.08 3.02
C TYR A 27 -6.78 13.47 3.64
N ASP A 28 -6.75 13.55 4.97
CA ASP A 28 -6.73 14.81 5.71
C ASP A 28 -5.26 15.18 5.95
N GLU A 29 -4.76 16.15 5.18
CA GLU A 29 -3.37 16.60 5.25
C GLU A 29 -3.03 17.25 6.60
N LYS A 30 -3.97 18.00 7.19
CA LYS A 30 -3.73 18.69 8.47
C LYS A 30 -3.56 17.70 9.61
N LYS A 31 -4.36 16.63 9.61
CA LYS A 31 -4.30 15.58 10.65
C LYS A 31 -3.42 14.40 10.26
N ARG A 32 -2.95 14.34 9.01
CA ARG A 32 -2.21 13.20 8.42
C ARG A 32 -2.96 11.88 8.54
N HIS A 33 -4.28 11.94 8.42
CA HIS A 33 -5.15 10.77 8.53
C HIS A 33 -5.66 10.32 7.16
N ILE A 34 -5.67 9.01 6.94
CA ILE A 34 -6.43 8.40 5.86
C ILE A 34 -7.85 8.13 6.34
N ILE A 35 -8.80 8.52 5.49
CA ILE A 35 -10.22 8.30 5.74
C ILE A 35 -10.64 7.05 4.97
N ILE A 36 -11.07 6.05 5.73
CA ILE A 36 -11.54 4.78 5.20
C ILE A 36 -13.02 4.62 5.52
N TYR A 37 -13.80 4.18 4.53
CA TYR A 37 -15.16 3.72 4.75
C TYR A 37 -15.21 2.19 4.79
N ASN A 38 -15.69 1.64 5.91
CA ASN A 38 -15.95 0.22 6.05
C ASN A 38 -17.42 -0.07 5.73
N ARG A 39 -17.67 -0.79 4.64
CA ARG A 39 -19.03 -1.12 4.19
C ARG A 39 -19.77 -2.08 5.12
N LEU A 40 -19.08 -2.88 5.93
CA LEU A 40 -19.72 -3.79 6.90
C LEU A 40 -20.37 -3.03 8.04
N SER A 41 -19.56 -2.22 8.74
CA SER A 41 -20.01 -1.41 9.87
C SER A 41 -20.73 -0.14 9.42
N ARG A 42 -20.70 0.18 8.11
CA ARG A 42 -21.19 1.44 7.53
C ARG A 42 -20.59 2.67 8.22
N SER A 43 -19.35 2.56 8.68
CA SER A 43 -18.68 3.58 9.46
C SER A 43 -17.43 4.12 8.76
N TYR A 44 -17.06 5.33 9.15
CA TYR A 44 -15.77 5.92 8.79
C TYR A 44 -14.75 5.64 9.88
N THR A 45 -13.54 5.30 9.47
CA THR A 45 -12.39 5.16 10.35
C THR A 45 -11.30 6.10 9.87
N PHE A 46 -10.67 6.79 10.82
CA PHE A 46 -9.56 7.69 10.59
C PHE A 46 -8.31 7.01 11.12
N LEU A 47 -7.37 6.72 10.25
CA LEU A 47 -6.13 6.03 10.59
C LEU A 47 -4.94 6.89 10.25
N ASN A 48 -3.91 6.84 11.07
CA ASN A 48 -2.63 7.45 10.75
C ASN A 48 -2.00 6.74 9.55
N LEU A 49 -1.22 7.50 8.76
CA LEU A 49 -0.49 6.96 7.61
C LEU A 49 0.42 5.77 7.96
N SER A 50 1.05 5.75 9.13
CA SER A 50 1.86 4.61 9.57
C SER A 50 1.01 3.39 9.93
N GLU A 51 -0.12 3.59 10.61
CA GLU A 51 -1.02 2.50 11.01
C GLU A 51 -1.55 1.75 9.78
N ILE A 52 -1.99 2.49 8.76
CA ILE A 52 -2.53 1.89 7.54
C ILE A 52 -1.45 1.20 6.69
N VAL A 53 -0.26 1.80 6.55
CA VAL A 53 0.81 1.25 5.70
C VAL A 53 1.39 -0.03 6.29
N TYR A 54 1.51 -0.12 7.62
CA TYR A 54 1.98 -1.33 8.29
C TYR A 54 0.90 -2.40 8.43
N ASP A 55 -0.37 -2.04 8.29
CA ASP A 55 -1.47 -2.98 8.26
C ASP A 55 -1.65 -3.57 6.85
N SER A 56 -0.87 -4.61 6.56
CA SER A 56 -0.98 -5.39 5.31
C SER A 56 -2.40 -5.94 5.07
N PHE A 57 -3.19 -6.13 6.12
CA PHE A 57 -4.56 -6.60 6.01
C PHE A 57 -5.45 -5.50 5.43
N ILE A 58 -5.35 -4.26 5.91
CA ILE A 58 -6.09 -3.13 5.32
C ILE A 58 -5.65 -2.88 3.88
N ILE A 59 -4.34 -2.83 3.61
CA ILE A 59 -3.81 -2.55 2.27
C ILE A 59 -4.23 -3.62 1.26
N SER A 60 -4.20 -4.89 1.62
CA SER A 60 -4.64 -5.98 0.72
C SER A 60 -6.13 -5.97 0.40
N ASN A 61 -6.95 -5.24 1.16
CA ASN A 61 -8.41 -5.19 1.01
C ASN A 61 -8.96 -3.92 0.36
N ILE A 62 -8.09 -3.04 -0.13
CA ILE A 62 -8.44 -1.87 -0.95
C ILE A 62 -7.99 -2.07 -2.41
N SER A 63 -8.43 -1.20 -3.32
CA SER A 63 -7.95 -1.26 -4.71
C SER A 63 -6.48 -0.87 -4.81
N SER A 64 -5.79 -1.35 -5.83
CA SER A 64 -4.37 -1.06 -6.02
C SER A 64 -4.13 0.42 -6.29
N ALA A 65 -5.02 1.11 -7.00
CA ALA A 65 -4.95 2.56 -7.16
C ALA A 65 -5.13 3.31 -5.82
N SER A 66 -6.01 2.84 -4.94
CA SER A 66 -6.17 3.46 -3.61
C SER A 66 -4.94 3.22 -2.74
N ALA A 67 -4.41 2.01 -2.79
CA ALA A 67 -3.21 1.62 -2.06
C ALA A 67 -1.99 2.44 -2.50
N SER A 68 -1.83 2.69 -3.81
CA SER A 68 -0.74 3.54 -4.31
C SER A 68 -0.85 4.99 -3.86
N ILE A 69 -2.06 5.56 -3.76
CA ILE A 69 -2.28 6.91 -3.23
C ILE A 69 -1.89 6.98 -1.75
N ILE A 70 -2.32 6.00 -0.93
CA ILE A 70 -1.93 5.90 0.48
C ILE A 70 -0.41 5.83 0.61
N GLY A 71 0.22 4.95 -0.17
CA GLY A 71 1.67 4.83 -0.23
C GLY A 71 2.34 6.16 -0.60
N TYR A 72 1.83 6.87 -1.61
CA TYR A 72 2.36 8.15 -2.05
C TYR A 72 2.37 9.19 -0.93
N HIS A 73 1.25 9.37 -0.22
CA HIS A 73 1.18 10.28 0.92
C HIS A 73 2.14 9.86 2.05
N TYR A 74 2.25 8.56 2.33
CA TYR A 74 3.25 8.07 3.29
C TYR A 74 4.68 8.41 2.84
N GLY A 75 4.98 8.23 1.55
CA GLY A 75 6.29 8.52 0.96
C GLY A 75 6.67 10.00 1.01
N LEU A 76 5.70 10.91 0.85
CA LEU A 76 5.94 12.35 0.98
C LEU A 76 6.46 12.72 2.37
N HIS A 77 5.96 12.05 3.42
CA HIS A 77 6.32 12.31 4.82
C HIS A 77 7.34 11.32 5.39
N TYR A 78 7.96 10.49 4.54
CA TYR A 78 8.79 9.37 4.97
C TYR A 78 9.95 9.77 5.89
N ASN A 79 10.63 10.88 5.58
CA ASN A 79 11.77 11.35 6.38
C ASN A 79 11.35 11.77 7.80
N GLU A 80 10.22 12.48 7.93
CA GLU A 80 9.68 12.89 9.22
C GLU A 80 9.21 11.68 10.05
N MET A 81 8.59 10.71 9.39
CA MET A 81 8.10 9.49 10.03
C MET A 81 9.22 8.57 10.48
N ASN A 82 10.30 8.43 9.72
CA ASN A 82 11.47 7.64 10.13
C ASN A 82 12.27 8.28 11.26
N MET A 83 12.30 9.62 11.35
CA MET A 83 12.91 10.32 12.48
C MET A 83 12.10 10.13 13.76
N ALA A 84 10.77 10.09 13.67
CA ALA A 84 9.88 9.86 14.81
C ALA A 84 9.76 8.38 15.21
N ASN A 85 9.80 7.46 14.25
CA ASN A 85 9.63 6.02 14.47
C ASN A 85 10.96 5.28 14.22
N LYS A 86 11.80 5.15 15.25
CA LYS A 86 12.94 4.20 15.28
C LYS A 86 12.51 2.72 15.24
N ALA A 87 11.21 2.44 15.19
CA ALA A 87 10.64 1.10 15.24
C ALA A 87 10.55 0.49 13.83
N ASN A 88 11.39 -0.52 13.59
CA ASN A 88 11.22 -1.68 12.72
C ASN A 88 10.29 -1.48 11.51
N PHE A 89 10.85 -0.99 10.40
CA PHE A 89 10.27 -1.19 9.09
C PHE A 89 10.18 -2.70 8.82
N HIS A 90 9.03 -3.31 9.13
CA HIS A 90 8.71 -4.64 8.66
C HIS A 90 8.55 -4.54 7.15
N GLY A 91 9.55 -5.03 6.42
CA GLY A 91 9.61 -4.92 4.97
C GLY A 91 8.31 -5.38 4.32
N PHE A 92 7.91 -4.69 3.25
CA PHE A 92 6.80 -5.14 2.42
C PHE A 92 7.10 -6.56 1.93
N SER A 93 6.24 -7.52 2.25
CA SER A 93 6.30 -8.82 1.59
C SER A 93 5.79 -8.62 0.17
N LEU A 94 6.72 -8.44 -0.76
CA LEU A 94 6.42 -8.24 -2.19
C LEU A 94 6.08 -9.57 -2.90
N ASN A 95 6.26 -10.70 -2.21
CA ASN A 95 5.84 -12.01 -2.70
C ASN A 95 4.33 -12.19 -2.45
N THR A 96 3.52 -11.60 -3.32
CA THR A 96 2.06 -11.61 -3.21
C THR A 96 1.47 -12.61 -4.20
N LYS A 97 0.72 -13.60 -3.71
CA LYS A 97 -0.02 -14.56 -4.56
C LYS A 97 -1.37 -13.95 -4.99
N GLY A 98 -1.74 -14.10 -6.26
CA GLY A 98 -3.04 -13.67 -6.78
C GLY A 98 -3.05 -13.49 -8.30
N ASN A 99 -4.23 -13.21 -8.86
CA ASN A 99 -4.45 -12.93 -10.28
C ASN A 99 -4.08 -11.47 -10.60
N TYR A 100 -2.78 -11.16 -10.63
CA TYR A 100 -2.24 -9.84 -10.92
C TYR A 100 -1.21 -9.95 -12.03
N ASP A 101 -1.36 -9.18 -13.11
CA ASP A 101 -0.57 -9.37 -14.32
C ASP A 101 0.88 -8.86 -14.20
N TYR A 102 1.16 -8.02 -13.21
CA TYR A 102 2.49 -7.47 -12.95
C TYR A 102 2.99 -7.72 -11.53
N TYR A 103 4.31 -7.88 -11.42
CA TYR A 103 5.02 -7.98 -10.15
C TYR A 103 6.25 -7.08 -10.11
N LEU A 104 6.56 -6.59 -8.92
CA LEU A 104 7.79 -5.84 -8.66
C LEU A 104 8.96 -6.81 -8.46
N LEU A 105 9.97 -6.74 -9.32
CA LEU A 105 11.13 -7.64 -9.31
C LEU A 105 12.26 -7.09 -8.45
N SER A 106 12.58 -5.81 -8.65
CA SER A 106 13.67 -5.13 -7.92
C SER A 106 13.55 -3.62 -8.05
N MET A 107 14.37 -2.91 -7.28
CA MET A 107 14.55 -1.46 -7.40
C MET A 107 16.03 -1.17 -7.69
N ASN A 108 16.30 -0.27 -8.62
CA ASN A 108 17.67 0.14 -8.93
C ASN A 108 18.15 1.30 -8.03
N ARG A 109 19.42 1.70 -8.17
CA ARG A 109 20.02 2.79 -7.38
C ARG A 109 19.35 4.15 -7.61
N ASN A 110 18.74 4.35 -8.79
CA ASN A 110 17.98 5.56 -9.14
C ASN A 110 16.53 5.51 -8.61
N LYS A 111 16.19 4.52 -7.77
CA LYS A 111 14.85 4.27 -7.25
C LYS A 111 13.80 4.06 -8.35
N ASN A 112 14.21 3.69 -9.57
CA ASN A 112 13.29 3.13 -10.55
C ASN A 112 13.00 1.68 -10.18
N VAL A 113 11.83 1.21 -10.56
CA VAL A 113 11.40 -0.15 -10.29
C VAL A 113 11.52 -0.99 -11.55
N ASN A 114 12.01 -2.20 -11.38
CA ASN A 114 11.96 -3.23 -12.41
C ASN A 114 10.68 -4.02 -12.19
N ILE A 115 9.78 -4.00 -13.17
CA ILE A 115 8.51 -4.73 -13.14
C ILE A 115 8.53 -5.84 -14.18
N GLY A 116 7.97 -7.00 -13.86
CA GLY A 116 7.79 -8.11 -14.80
C GLY A 116 6.31 -8.39 -14.99
N SER A 117 5.93 -8.89 -16.17
CA SER A 117 4.57 -9.39 -16.42
C SER A 117 4.53 -10.92 -16.34
N ILE A 118 3.42 -11.48 -15.85
CA ILE A 118 3.15 -12.94 -15.93
C ILE A 118 3.25 -13.45 -17.37
N SER A 119 2.69 -12.68 -18.30
CA SER A 119 2.60 -13.08 -19.71
C SER A 119 3.96 -13.08 -20.41
N ASN A 120 4.94 -12.35 -19.87
CA ASN A 120 6.24 -12.18 -20.48
C ASN A 120 7.33 -12.02 -19.41
N CYS A 121 7.66 -13.14 -18.76
CA CYS A 121 8.62 -13.21 -17.66
C CYS A 121 10.06 -12.79 -18.04
N PHE A 122 10.38 -12.71 -19.33
CA PHE A 122 11.74 -12.44 -19.81
C PHE A 122 12.03 -10.95 -20.02
N ASN A 123 11.00 -10.09 -20.08
CA ASN A 123 11.17 -8.66 -20.33
C ASN A 123 10.79 -7.85 -19.09
N ALA A 124 11.79 -7.59 -18.23
CA ALA A 124 11.64 -6.64 -17.14
C ALA A 124 11.66 -5.20 -17.69
N LEU A 125 10.66 -4.40 -17.31
CA LEU A 125 10.60 -2.98 -17.64
C LEU A 125 11.17 -2.17 -16.48
N ASN A 126 12.15 -1.31 -16.76
CA ASN A 126 12.63 -0.31 -15.80
C ASN A 126 11.76 0.94 -15.93
N VAL A 127 10.96 1.24 -14.90
CA VAL A 127 9.97 2.32 -14.95
C VAL A 127 10.10 3.21 -13.73
N ASN A 128 9.86 4.51 -13.91
CA ASN A 128 9.78 5.44 -12.81
C ASN A 128 8.49 5.20 -12.00
N PRO A 129 8.53 5.04 -10.67
CA PRO A 129 7.33 4.87 -9.83
C PRO A 129 6.25 5.93 -10.07
N CYS A 130 6.64 7.18 -10.32
CA CYS A 130 5.70 8.26 -10.60
C CYS A 130 4.89 8.00 -11.89
N GLU A 131 5.53 7.45 -12.93
CA GLU A 131 4.86 7.11 -14.18
C GLU A 131 3.86 5.95 -14.01
N ILE A 132 4.19 4.99 -13.14
CA ILE A 132 3.30 3.86 -12.84
C ILE A 132 2.03 4.34 -12.14
N ILE A 133 2.16 5.17 -11.10
CA ILE A 133 0.98 5.62 -10.33
C ILE A 133 0.06 6.55 -11.15
N CYS A 134 0.60 7.28 -12.13
CA CYS A 134 -0.19 8.11 -13.04
C CYS A 134 -0.98 7.28 -14.07
N ARG A 135 -0.61 6.02 -14.29
CA ARG A 135 -1.27 5.10 -15.23
C ARG A 135 -2.19 4.16 -14.48
N LYS A 136 -3.45 4.55 -14.33
CA LYS A 136 -4.45 3.79 -13.56
C LYS A 136 -4.58 2.34 -14.04
N GLU A 137 -4.54 2.12 -15.35
CA GLU A 137 -4.66 0.79 -15.96
C GLU A 137 -3.48 -0.11 -15.60
N LEU A 138 -2.29 0.48 -15.40
CA LEU A 138 -1.09 -0.26 -15.04
C LEU A 138 -1.06 -0.56 -13.54
N ILE A 139 -1.33 0.44 -12.69
CA ILE A 139 -1.27 0.25 -11.23
C ILE A 139 -2.32 -0.75 -10.72
N GLU A 140 -3.50 -0.82 -11.36
CA GLU A 140 -4.55 -1.79 -11.03
C GLU A 140 -4.16 -3.24 -11.34
N GLN A 141 -3.10 -3.47 -12.11
CA GLN A 141 -2.60 -4.81 -12.41
C GLN A 141 -1.57 -5.33 -11.39
N PHE A 142 -1.19 -4.52 -10.39
CA PHE A 142 -0.35 -4.96 -9.28
C PHE A 142 -1.19 -5.39 -8.10
N HIS A 143 -0.64 -6.26 -7.24
CA HIS A 143 -1.23 -6.51 -5.93
C HIS A 143 -1.25 -5.21 -5.10
N PRO A 144 -2.31 -4.90 -4.32
CA PRO A 144 -2.40 -3.66 -3.55
C PRO A 144 -1.20 -3.35 -2.65
N ILE A 145 -0.61 -4.36 -2.01
CA ILE A 145 0.64 -4.22 -1.22
C ILE A 145 1.80 -3.71 -2.09
N GLN A 146 1.98 -4.26 -3.29
CA GLN A 146 3.02 -3.80 -4.23
C GLN A 146 2.70 -2.40 -4.74
N ALA A 147 1.43 -2.12 -5.05
CA ALA A 147 0.98 -0.80 -5.48
C ALA A 147 1.21 0.28 -4.39
N CYS A 148 0.96 -0.05 -3.12
CA CYS A 148 1.30 0.80 -1.97
C CYS A 148 2.79 1.07 -1.89
N PHE A 149 3.62 0.04 -2.04
CA PHE A 149 5.07 0.20 -2.07
C PHE A 149 5.55 1.09 -3.23
N ILE A 150 5.01 0.90 -4.44
CA ILE A 150 5.29 1.76 -5.61
C ILE A 150 4.89 3.21 -5.32
N GLY A 151 3.71 3.42 -4.72
CA GLY A 151 3.25 4.73 -4.26
C GLY A 151 4.24 5.40 -3.31
N MET A 152 4.69 4.66 -2.29
CA MET A 152 5.68 5.15 -1.34
C MET A 152 6.99 5.57 -2.02
N LEU A 153 7.49 4.79 -2.98
CA LEU A 153 8.67 5.15 -3.75
C LEU A 153 8.47 6.43 -4.57
N ALA A 154 7.29 6.59 -5.18
CA ALA A 154 6.94 7.81 -5.91
C ALA A 154 6.91 9.03 -4.97
N GLY A 155 6.26 8.92 -3.81
CA GLY A 155 6.22 10.00 -2.81
C GLY A 155 7.61 10.39 -2.31
N ILE A 156 8.47 9.41 -2.02
CA ILE A 156 9.87 9.63 -1.60
C ILE A 156 10.69 10.33 -2.70
N LYS A 157 10.41 10.04 -3.98
CA LYS A 157 11.08 10.72 -5.09
C LYS A 157 10.61 12.16 -5.21
N THR A 158 9.30 12.39 -5.14
CA THR A 158 8.72 13.74 -5.24
C THR A 158 9.20 14.63 -4.10
N SER A 159 9.25 14.14 -2.86
CA SER A 159 9.71 14.93 -1.71
C SER A 159 11.19 15.28 -1.72
N LYS A 160 12.00 14.67 -2.61
CA LYS A 160 13.41 15.04 -2.82
C LYS A 160 13.64 15.97 -4.00
N ALA A 161 12.63 16.15 -4.85
CA ALA A 161 12.71 16.96 -6.07
C ALA A 161 12.23 18.41 -5.85
N GLY A 162 11.49 18.66 -4.78
CA GLY A 162 11.15 20.01 -4.27
C GLY A 162 11.93 20.32 -3.01
#